data_AF-J9DST8-F1
#
_entry.id   AF-J9DST8-F1
#
_cell.length_a   1.000
_cell.length_b   1.000
_cell.length_c   1.000
_cell.angle_alpha   90.00
_cell.angle_beta   90.00
_cell.angle_gamma   90.00
#
_symmetry.space_group_name_H-M   'P 1'
#
loop_
_entity.id
_entity.type
_entity.pdbx_description
1 polymer ?
#
loop_
_entity_poly.entity_id
_entity_poly.type
_entity_poly.pdbx_seq_one_letter_code
_entity_poly.pdbx_strand_id
1 'polypeptide(L)'
;MLAYDLVIVMIATGLLRALLTFDKQIVRMHLYFDYFALAFNVITLVLFLPALFLPNSEGRNFANVLLTVCFVTQIPLQIWAITVLRSCLEFFVLVHVLVELAER
;
A
#
# COMPACT_ATOMS: atom_id res chain seq x y z
N MET A 1 15.13 0.92 13.12
CA MET A 1 15.14 -0.07 12.02
C MET A 1 14.38 -1.32 12.42
N LEU A 2 14.84 -2.10 13.40
CA LEU A 2 14.17 -3.33 13.86
C LEU A 2 12.64 -3.23 14.07
N ALA A 3 12.15 -2.20 14.76
CA ALA A 3 10.71 -2.03 14.99
C ALA A 3 9.91 -1.77 13.69
N TYR A 4 10.48 -1.03 12.75
CA TYR A 4 9.85 -0.74 11.46
C TYR A 4 9.80 -1.99 10.59
N ASP A 5 10.90 -2.74 10.54
CA ASP A 5 10.97 -4.00 9.79
C ASP A 5 9.97 -5.03 10.35
N LEU A 6 9.84 -5.09 11.68
CA LEU A 6 8.87 -5.95 12.35
C LEU A 6 7.42 -5.60 12.00
N VAL A 7 7.10 -4.32 11.90
CA VAL A 7 5.77 -3.84 11.51
C VAL A 7 5.47 -4.20 10.05
N ILE A 8 6.43 -4.04 9.14
CA ILE A 8 6.24 -4.44 7.73
C ILE A 8 5.98 -5.94 7.63
N VAL A 9 6.80 -6.76 8.30
CA VAL A 9 6.64 -8.22 8.28
C VAL A 9 5.29 -8.62 8.89
N MET A 10 4.86 -7.97 9.96
CA MET A 10 3.54 -8.20 10.57
C MET A 10 2.39 -7.89 9.61
N ILE A 11 2.47 -6.78 8.88
CA ILE A 11 1.44 -6.40 7.91
C ILE A 11 1.42 -7.37 6.72
N ALA A 12 2.58 -7.76 6.20
CA ALA A 12 2.70 -8.70 5.09
C ALA A 12 2.21 -10.10 5.45
N THR A 13 2.59 -10.60 6.63
CA THR A 13 2.12 -11.90 7.13
C THR A 13 0.63 -11.86 7.46
N GLY A 14 0.12 -10.74 7.98
CA GLY A 14 -1.30 -10.50 8.19
C GLY A 14 -2.10 -10.59 6.89
N LEU A 15 -1.63 -9.94 5.82
CA LEU A 15 -2.23 -10.04 4.50
C LEU A 15 -2.22 -11.49 3.97
N LEU A 16 -1.07 -12.16 4.03
CA LEU A 16 -0.95 -13.55 3.56
C LEU A 16 -1.94 -14.47 4.28
N ARG A 17 -2.01 -14.35 5.60
CA ARG A 17 -2.97 -15.12 6.41
C ARG A 17 -4.41 -14.81 5.99
N ALA A 18 -4.75 -13.52 5.83
CA ALA A 18 -6.07 -13.10 5.44
C ALA A 18 -6.50 -13.65 4.07
N LEU A 19 -5.55 -13.70 3.13
CA LEU A 19 -5.79 -14.24 1.81
C LEU A 19 -6.06 -15.75 1.85
N LEU A 20 -5.31 -16.49 2.68
CA LEU A 20 -5.49 -17.94 2.84
C LEU A 20 -6.75 -18.32 3.62
N THR A 21 -7.14 -17.51 4.61
CA THR A 21 -8.32 -17.79 5.45
C THR A 21 -9.59 -17.09 4.95
N PHE A 22 -9.54 -16.44 3.79
CA PHE A 22 -10.65 -15.65 3.23
C PHE A 22 -11.20 -14.59 4.22
N ASP A 23 -10.33 -14.05 5.08
CA ASP A 23 -10.74 -13.10 6.11
C ASP A 23 -10.87 -11.69 5.54
N LYS A 24 -12.12 -11.31 5.25
CA LYS A 24 -12.48 -10.00 4.69
C LYS A 24 -12.11 -8.84 5.62
N GLN A 25 -12.07 -9.03 6.95
CA GLN A 25 -11.77 -7.94 7.89
C GLN A 25 -10.30 -7.54 7.80
N ILE A 26 -9.40 -8.51 7.82
CA ILE A 26 -7.96 -8.25 7.75
C ILE A 26 -7.59 -7.66 6.38
N VAL A 27 -8.15 -8.19 5.27
CA VAL A 27 -7.94 -7.61 3.94
C VAL A 27 -8.43 -6.16 3.87
N ARG A 28 -9.59 -5.85 4.49
CA ARG A 28 -10.11 -4.47 4.53
C ARG A 28 -9.22 -3.55 5.38
N MET A 29 -8.70 -4.03 6.50
CA MET A 29 -7.76 -3.27 7.33
C MET A 29 -6.48 -2.94 6.54
N HIS A 30 -5.95 -3.92 5.82
CA HIS A 30 -4.78 -3.72 4.96
C HIS A 30 -5.06 -2.72 3.82
N LEU A 31 -6.24 -2.80 3.20
CA LEU A 31 -6.68 -1.83 2.19
C LEU A 31 -6.73 -0.39 2.73
N TYR A 32 -7.22 -0.17 3.96
CA TYR A 32 -7.18 1.15 4.59
C TYR A 32 -5.76 1.66 4.82
N PHE A 33 -4.86 0.75 5.22
CA PHE A 33 -3.44 1.08 5.39
C PHE A 33 -2.80 1.50 4.06
N ASP A 34 -3.10 0.81 2.96
CA ASP A 34 -2.60 1.18 1.64
C ASP A 34 -3.10 2.56 1.17
N TYR A 35 -4.36 2.89 1.44
CA TYR A 35 -4.88 4.25 1.18
C TYR A 35 -4.15 5.32 1.99
N PHE A 36 -3.90 5.05 3.26
CA PHE A 36 -3.14 5.95 4.11
C PHE A 36 -1.71 6.14 3.61
N ALA A 37 -1.03 5.04 3.26
CA ALA A 37 0.33 5.08 2.72
C ALA A 37 0.40 5.83 1.38
N LEU A 38 -0.58 5.63 0.51
CA LEU A 38 -0.70 6.37 -0.75
C LEU A 38 -0.86 7.87 -0.51
N ALA A 39 -1.76 8.27 0.39
CA ALA A 39 -1.96 9.68 0.73
C ALA A 39 -0.69 10.32 1.30
N PHE A 40 -0.01 9.61 2.21
CA PHE A 40 1.27 10.05 2.76
C PHE A 40 2.34 10.26 1.68
N ASN A 41 2.46 9.32 0.73
CA ASN A 41 3.44 9.41 -0.35
C ASN A 41 3.14 10.53 -1.33
N VAL A 42 1.86 10.76 -1.67
CA VAL A 42 1.45 11.88 -2.53
C VAL A 42 1.74 13.23 -1.85
N ILE A 43 1.37 13.39 -0.57
CA ILE A 43 1.63 14.62 0.18
C ILE A 43 3.14 14.88 0.27
N THR A 44 3.91 13.85 0.61
CA THR A 44 5.37 13.97 0.74
C THR A 44 6.01 14.34 -0.58
N LEU A 45 5.59 13.72 -1.70
CA LEU A 45 6.07 14.05 -3.03
C LEU A 45 5.78 15.50 -3.39
N VAL A 46 4.55 15.98 -3.14
CA VAL A 46 4.15 17.38 -3.42
C VAL A 46 4.98 18.38 -2.59
N LEU A 47 5.29 18.04 -1.33
CA LEU A 47 6.14 18.89 -0.48
C LEU A 47 7.61 18.88 -0.89
N PHE A 48 8.13 17.74 -1.37
CA PHE A 48 9.52 17.60 -1.80
C PHE A 48 9.77 18.13 -3.22
N LEU A 49 8.77 18.13 -4.10
CA LEU A 49 8.91 18.53 -5.50
C LEU A 49 9.49 19.95 -5.67
N PRO A 50 9.00 21.00 -4.95
CA PRO A 50 9.51 22.36 -5.08
C PRO A 50 10.98 22.48 -4.64
N ALA A 51 11.40 21.67 -3.66
CA ALA A 51 12.77 21.68 -3.16
C ALA A 51 13.79 21.25 -4.23
N LEU A 52 13.37 20.49 -5.25
CA LEU A 52 14.23 20.08 -6.38
C LEU A 52 14.43 21.17 -7.44
N PHE A 53 13.48 22.10 -7.58
CA PHE A 53 13.50 23.13 -8.63
C PHE A 53 14.16 24.44 -8.21
N LEU A 54 14.44 24.63 -6.90
CA LEU A 54 15.12 25.81 -6.38
C LEU A 54 16.63 25.76 -6.66
N PRO A 55 17.20 26.74 -7.39
CA PRO A 55 18.65 26.83 -7.59
C PRO A 55 19.34 27.12 -6.25
N ASN A 56 20.40 26.37 -5.93
CA ASN A 56 21.13 26.33 -4.66
C ASN A 56 20.43 25.64 -3.47
N SER A 57 19.43 24.78 -3.72
CA SER A 57 18.90 23.95 -2.63
C SER A 57 19.82 22.75 -2.34
N GLU A 58 20.04 22.48 -1.06
CA GLU A 58 20.49 21.16 -0.54
C GLU A 58 19.57 20.00 -1.03
N GLY A 59 18.39 20.34 -1.57
CA GLY A 59 17.43 19.44 -2.20
C GLY A 59 17.96 18.70 -3.43
N ARG A 60 19.03 19.18 -4.08
CA ARG A 60 19.68 18.49 -5.21
C ARG A 60 20.80 17.51 -4.80
N ASN A 61 20.87 17.16 -3.52
CA ASN A 61 21.72 16.08 -3.03
C ASN A 61 21.26 14.72 -3.59
N PHE A 62 22.19 13.81 -3.87
CA PHE A 62 21.92 12.48 -4.42
C PHE A 62 20.85 11.72 -3.61
N ALA A 63 20.91 11.82 -2.28
CA ALA A 63 19.93 11.19 -1.38
C ALA A 63 18.49 11.71 -1.61
N ASN A 64 18.32 13.00 -1.84
CA ASN A 64 17.01 13.63 -2.05
C ASN A 64 16.44 13.30 -3.43
N VAL A 65 17.30 13.22 -4.45
CA VAL A 65 16.92 12.72 -5.79
C VAL A 65 16.48 11.26 -5.71
N LEU A 66 17.25 10.41 -5.02
CA LEU A 66 16.93 9.00 -4.83
C LEU A 66 15.59 8.83 -4.08
N LEU A 67 15.38 9.58 -2.99
CA LEU A 67 14.11 9.60 -2.25
C LEU A 67 12.93 9.99 -3.15
N THR A 68 13.12 10.98 -4.02
CA THR A 68 12.06 11.43 -4.94
C THR A 68 11.72 10.35 -5.95
N VAL A 69 12.73 9.68 -6.52
CA VAL A 69 12.51 8.53 -7.41
C VAL A 69 11.77 7.42 -6.66
N CYS A 70 12.13 7.14 -5.40
CA CYS A 70 11.41 6.19 -4.56
C CYS A 70 9.94 6.57 -4.36
N PHE A 71 9.61 7.83 -4.05
CA PHE A 71 8.21 8.24 -3.90
C PHE A 71 7.43 8.13 -5.22
N VAL A 72 8.04 8.52 -6.34
CA VAL A 72 7.42 8.43 -7.67
C VAL A 72 7.14 6.97 -8.06
N THR A 73 8.02 6.02 -7.71
CA THR A 73 7.79 4.59 -8.00
C THR A 73 6.86 3.91 -7.01
N GLN A 74 6.80 4.39 -5.76
CA GLN A 74 5.91 3.85 -4.74
C GLN A 74 4.43 4.10 -5.05
N ILE A 75 4.07 5.30 -5.50
CA ILE A 75 2.69 5.69 -5.82
C ILE A 75 2.00 4.71 -6.80
N PRO A 76 2.54 4.41 -7.99
CA PRO A 76 1.92 3.46 -8.91
C PRO A 76 1.86 2.05 -8.34
N LEU A 77 2.87 1.63 -7.56
CA LEU A 77 2.87 0.33 -6.89
C LEU A 77 1.76 0.22 -5.85
N GLN A 78 1.51 1.28 -5.07
CA GLN A 78 0.41 1.32 -4.11
C GLN A 78 -0.97 1.33 -4.78
N ILE A 79 -1.13 2.07 -5.87
CA ILE A 79 -2.38 2.05 -6.66
C ILE A 79 -2.64 0.63 -7.19
N TRP A 80 -1.61 -0.03 -7.71
CA TRP A 80 -1.71 -1.42 -8.15
C TRP A 80 -2.13 -2.36 -7.02
N ALA A 81 -1.47 -2.28 -5.84
CA ALA A 81 -1.78 -3.10 -4.68
C ALA A 81 -3.25 -2.93 -4.21
N ILE A 82 -3.72 -1.68 -4.12
CA ILE A 82 -5.12 -1.35 -3.78
C ILE A 82 -6.09 -2.01 -4.76
N THR A 83 -5.76 -1.98 -6.06
CA THR A 83 -6.60 -2.57 -7.11
C THR A 83 -6.69 -4.08 -6.94
N VAL A 84 -5.55 -4.75 -6.68
CA VAL A 84 -5.49 -6.19 -6.43
C VAL A 84 -6.32 -6.57 -5.20
N LEU A 85 -6.17 -5.85 -4.09
CA LEU A 85 -6.90 -6.13 -2.84
C LEU A 85 -8.42 -5.96 -2.99
N ARG A 86 -8.87 -4.97 -3.76
CA ARG A 86 -10.30 -4.81 -4.08
C ARG A 86 -10.83 -6.03 -4.85
N SER A 87 -10.09 -6.49 -5.87
CA SER A 87 -10.45 -7.71 -6.60
C SER A 87 -10.49 -8.94 -5.69
N CYS A 88 -9.57 -9.07 -4.74
CA CYS A 88 -9.60 -10.15 -3.74
C CYS A 88 -10.85 -10.08 -2.85
N LEU A 89 -11.26 -8.88 -2.41
CA LEU A 89 -12.47 -8.70 -1.61
C LEU A 89 -13.73 -9.09 -2.39
N GLU A 90 -13.84 -8.69 -3.65
CA GLU A 90 -14.95 -9.06 -4.54
C GLU A 90 -14.99 -10.58 -4.76
N PHE A 91 -13.83 -11.19 -5.01
CA PHE A 91 -13.70 -12.65 -5.12
C PHE A 91 -14.16 -13.35 -3.83
N PHE A 92 -13.80 -12.84 -2.66
CA PHE A 92 -14.21 -13.44 -1.38
C PHE A 92 -15.72 -13.31 -1.12
N VAL A 93 -16.34 -12.24 -1.61
CA VAL A 93 -17.80 -12.11 -1.57
C VAL A 93 -18.44 -13.13 -2.49
N LEU A 94 -17.94 -13.29 -3.72
CA LEU A 94 -18.46 -14.26 -4.67
C LEU A 94 -18.36 -15.69 -4.14
N VAL A 95 -17.19 -16.11 -3.63
CA VAL A 95 -16.98 -17.44 -3.06
C VAL A 95 -17.97 -17.72 -1.92
N HIS A 96 -18.18 -16.75 -1.02
CA HIS A 96 -19.11 -16.91 0.08
C HIS A 96 -20.56 -17.13 -0.40
N VAL A 97 -20.99 -16.37 -1.41
CA VAL A 97 -22.32 -16.53 -2.01
C VAL A 97 -22.46 -17.89 -2.70
N LEU A 98 -21.43 -18.34 -3.43
CA LEU A 98 -21.46 -19.66 -4.08
C LEU A 98 -21.53 -20.82 -3.07
N VAL A 99 -20.82 -20.72 -1.95
CA VAL A 99 -20.89 -21.71 -0.87
C VAL A 99 -22.28 -21.74 -0.26
N GLU A 100 -22.84 -20.59 0.08
CA GLU A 100 -24.21 -20.48 0.62
C GLU A 100 -25.27 -21.06 -0.34
N LEU A 101 -25.09 -20.87 -1.66
CA LEU A 101 -25.98 -21.45 -2.66
C LEU A 101 -25.81 -22.97 -2.79
N ALA A 102 -24.59 -23.50 -2.59
CA ALA A 102 -24.32 -24.94 -2.66
C ALA A 102 -24.80 -25.70 -1.41
N GLU A 103 -24.89 -25.02 -0.27
CA GLU A 103 -25.40 -25.59 0.99
C GLU A 103 -26.93 -25.63 1.07
N ARG A 104 -27.62 -24.91 0.18
CA ARG A 104 -29.10 -24.89 0.07
C ARG A 104 -29.61 -25.88 -0.96
#